data_AF-A0AAQ5BGY3-F1
#
_entry.id   AF-A0AAQ5BGY3-F1
#
_cell.length_a   1.000
_cell.length_b   1.000
_cell.length_c   1.000
_cell.angle_alpha   90.00
_cell.angle_beta   90.00
_cell.angle_gamma   90.00
#
_symmetry.space_group_name_H-M   'P 1'
#
loop_
_entity.id
_entity.type
_entity.pdbx_description
1 polymer ?
#
loop_
_entity_poly.entity_id
_entity_poly.type
_entity_poly.pdbx_seq_one_letter_code
_entity_poly.pdbx_strand_id
1 'polypeptide(L)' 'MISQFFILSSKGDPLIYKDFRGDSGGRDVAELFYRKLTGLPGDESPVVMRQRLQ' A
#
# COMPACT_ATOMS: atom_id res chain seq x y z
N MET A 1 -12.57 -1.26 -10.40
CA MET A 1 -11.23 -1.52 -10.97
C MET A 1 -10.15 -1.12 -9.98
N ILE A 2 -9.10 -1.93 -9.89
CA ILE A 2 -7.91 -1.68 -9.06
C ILE A 2 -7.23 -0.37 -9.46
N SER A 3 -6.74 0.41 -8.50
CA SER A 3 -6.04 1.68 -8.76
C SER A 3 -4.55 1.45 -9.00
N GLN A 4 -3.89 0.77 -8.07
CA GLN A 4 -2.46 0.52 -8.07
C GLN A 4 -2.16 -0.92 -7.67
N PHE A 5 -1.07 -1.46 -8.19
CA PHE A 5 -0.52 -2.75 -7.80
C PHE A 5 0.97 -2.59 -7.51
N PHE A 6 1.44 -3.15 -6.40
CA PHE A 6 2.85 -3.15 -6.05
C PHE A 6 3.26 -4.44 -5.36
N ILE A 7 4.51 -4.84 -5.56
CA ILE A 7 5.19 -5.91 -4.82
C ILE A 7 6.33 -5.27 -4.04
N LEU A 8 6.38 -5.51 -2.74
CA LEU A 8 7.40 -4.98 -1.84
C LEU A 8 8.36 -6.06 -1.37
N SER A 9 9.60 -5.69 -1.09
CA SER A 9 10.51 -6.50 -0.30
C SER A 9 10.00 -6.59 1.15
N SER A 10 10.56 -7.49 1.96
CA SER A 10 10.26 -7.56 3.40
C SER A 10 10.64 -6.27 4.16
N LYS A 11 11.54 -5.46 3.58
CA LYS A 11 11.96 -4.14 4.12
C LYS A 11 11.12 -2.97 3.60
N GLY A 12 10.18 -3.23 2.69
CA GLY A 12 9.28 -2.21 2.13
C GLY A 12 9.75 -1.60 0.81
N ASP A 13 10.86 -2.06 0.23
CA ASP A 13 11.35 -1.55 -1.05
C ASP A 13 10.41 -1.98 -2.19
N PRO A 14 9.95 -1.06 -3.06
CA PRO A 14 9.12 -1.44 -4.20
C PRO A 14 9.95 -2.17 -5.26
N LEU A 15 9.61 -3.44 -5.49
CA LEU A 15 10.22 -4.29 -6.52
C LEU A 15 9.44 -4.18 -7.84
N ILE A 16 8.12 -4.13 -7.76
CA ILE A 16 7.21 -3.92 -8.91
C ILE A 16 6.20 -2.85 -8.53
N TYR A 17 5.90 -1.95 -9.47
CA TYR A 17 4.84 -0.95 -9.34
C TYR A 17 4.10 -0.77 -10.66
N LYS A 18 2.77 -0.74 -10.59
CA LYS A 18 1.89 -0.40 -11.71
C LYS A 18 0.76 0.50 -11.22
N ASP A 19 0.69 1.70 -11.79
CA ASP A 19 -0.49 2.55 -11.72
C ASP A 19 -1.38 2.28 -12.92
N PHE A 20 -2.65 1.97 -12.67
CA PHE A 20 -3.65 1.74 -13.72
C PHE A 20 -4.49 2.97 -14.02
N ARG A 21 -4.50 3.97 -13.13
CA ARG A 21 -5.31 5.19 -13.26
C ARG A 21 -4.48 6.40 -13.67
N GLY A 22 -3.19 6.43 -13.32
CA GLY A 22 -2.26 7.50 -13.68
C GLY A 22 -2.33 8.73 -12.77
N ASP A 23 -3.29 8.77 -11.85
CA ASP A 23 -3.55 9.93 -10.98
C ASP A 23 -3.06 9.72 -9.53
N SER A 24 -2.40 8.59 -9.25
CA SER A 24 -1.94 8.28 -7.91
C SER A 24 -0.59 8.96 -7.67
N GLY A 25 -0.36 9.51 -6.48
CA GLY A 25 0.89 10.20 -6.09
C GLY A 25 2.19 9.36 -6.10
N GLY A 26 2.28 8.31 -6.92
CA GLY A 26 3.48 7.54 -7.16
C GLY A 26 3.90 6.64 -6.00
N ARG A 27 5.23 6.54 -5.79
CA ARG A 27 5.88 5.70 -4.77
C ARG A 27 5.40 5.98 -3.34
N ASP A 28 4.91 7.19 -3.07
CA ASP A 28 4.47 7.63 -1.76
C ASP A 28 3.32 6.74 -1.20
N VAL A 29 2.46 6.21 -2.08
CA VAL A 29 1.37 5.33 -1.65
C VAL A 29 1.88 3.97 -1.19
N ALA A 30 2.89 3.42 -1.87
CA ALA A 30 3.50 2.14 -1.49
C ALA A 30 4.25 2.26 -0.16
N GLU A 31 4.97 3.36 0.05
CA GLU A 31 5.62 3.64 1.33
C GLU A 31 4.60 3.82 2.46
N LEU A 32 3.55 4.62 2.23
CA LEU A 32 2.48 4.82 3.19
C LEU A 32 1.77 3.50 3.54
N PHE A 33 1.53 2.65 2.54
CA PHE A 33 0.97 1.33 2.74
C PHE A 33 1.88 0.46 3.62
N TYR A 34 3.18 0.38 3.31
CA TYR A 34 4.14 -0.40 4.08
C TYR A 34 4.19 0.05 5.55
N ARG A 35 4.28 1.36 5.79
CA ARG A 35 4.25 1.93 7.15
C ARG A 35 2.98 1.58 7.91
N LYS A 36 1.83 1.55 7.24
CA LYS A 36 0.56 1.16 7.86
C LYS A 36 0.50 -0.33 8.13
N LEU A 37 0.99 -1.16 7.20
CA LEU A 37 1.01 -2.61 7.31
C LEU A 37 1.88 -3.10 8.47
N THR A 38 3.09 -2.54 8.62
CA THR A 38 4.01 -2.92 9.71
C THR A 38 3.52 -2.49 11.09
N GLY A 39 2.58 -1.54 11.15
CA GLY A 39 1.90 -1.14 12.38
C GLY A 39 0.65 -1.96 12.72
N LEU A 40 0.28 -2.97 11.92
CA LEU A 40 -0.88 -3.82 12.21
C LEU A 40 -0.52 -5.00 13.13
N PRO A 41 -1.48 -5.50 13.93
CA PRO A 41 -1.34 -6.78 14.62
C PRO A 41 -1.15 -7.93 13.63
N GLY A 42 -0.41 -8.97 14.02
CA GLY A 42 -0.09 -10.10 13.15
C GLY A 42 -1.27 -11.01 12.76
N ASP A 43 -2.44 -10.81 13.35
CA ASP A 43 -3.68 -11.57 13.07
C ASP A 43 -4.71 -10.74 12.27
N GLU A 44 -4.28 -9.64 11.65
CA GLU A 44 -5.19 -8.85 10.82
C GLU A 44 -5.52 -9.52 9.47
N SER A 45 -6.72 -9.22 9.00
CA SER A 45 -7.21 -9.59 7.68
C SER A 45 -6.28 -9.08 6.57
N PRO A 46 -6.06 -9.86 5.50
CA PRO A 46 -5.24 -9.43 4.36
C PRO A 46 -5.84 -8.23 3.60
N VAL A 47 -7.11 -7.91 3.83
CA VAL A 47 -7.78 -6.73 3.26
C VAL A 47 -8.11 -5.76 4.39
N VAL A 48 -7.50 -4.59 4.35
CA VAL A 48 -7.64 -3.56 5.39
C VAL A 48 -8.31 -2.32 4.80
N MET A 49 -9.35 -1.84 5.47
CA MET A 49 -10.00 -0.57 5.15
C MET A 49 -9.71 0.43 6.27
N ARG A 50 -9.13 1.58 5.92
CA ARG A 50 -8.91 2.69 6.86
C ARG A 50 -9.85 3.82 6.47
N GLN A 51 -10.69 4.26 7.40
CA GLN A 51 -11.46 5.48 7.21
C GLN A 51 -10.51 6.68 7.23
N ARG A 52 -10.74 7.63 6.31
CA ARG A 52 -10.08 8.93 6.37
C ARG A 52 -10.76 9.72 7.50
N LEU A 53 -10.11 9.80 8.65
CA LEU A 53 -10.46 10.81 9.65
C LEU A 53 -10.22 12.17 8.99
N GLN A 54 -11.29 12.97 8.90
CA GLN A 54 -11.25 14.33 8.39
C GLN A 54 -10.64 15.27 9.41
#